data_AF-A0A1G2EGM2-F1
#
_entry.id   AF-A0A1G2EGM2-F1
#
_cell.length_a   1.000
_cell.length_b   1.000
_cell.length_c   1.000
_cell.angle_alpha   90.00
_cell.angle_beta   90.00
_cell.angle_gamma   90.00
#
_symmetry.space_group_name_H-M   'P 1'
#
loop_
_entity.id
_entity.type
_entity.pdbx_description
1 polymer ?
#
loop_
_entity_poly.entity_id
_entity_poly.type
_entity_poly.pdbx_seq_one_letter_code
_entity_poly.pdbx_strand_id
1 'polypeptide(L)' 'MAKDKLDSKSLNANLKRLAEITDWFENQEEIDVEEGLEKVKEAAALIKASKERLKAVENEFEEIAKDQDA' A
#
# COMPACT_ATOMS: atom_id res chain seq x y z
N MET A 1 -26.92 -4.87 -2.79
CA MET A 1 -25.94 -5.35 -1.79
C MET A 1 -25.03 -6.38 -2.45
N ALA A 2 -23.75 -6.42 -2.06
CA ALA A 2 -22.71 -7.37 -2.46
C ALA A 2 -21.88 -7.10 -3.74
N LYS A 3 -21.42 -5.86 -3.97
CA LYS A 3 -20.31 -5.62 -4.93
C LYS A 3 -19.07 -4.92 -4.36
N ASP A 4 -19.09 -4.57 -3.07
CA ASP A 4 -17.94 -4.05 -2.31
C ASP A 4 -17.20 -5.10 -1.48
N LYS A 5 -17.54 -6.38 -1.65
CA LYS A 5 -16.80 -7.45 -0.99
C LYS A 5 -15.66 -7.91 -1.90
N LEU A 6 -14.45 -7.57 -1.46
CA LEU A 6 -13.31 -8.49 -1.41
C LEU A 6 -12.19 -8.33 -2.45
N ASP A 7 -11.77 -7.11 -2.75
CA ASP A 7 -10.39 -6.85 -3.23
C ASP A 7 -9.76 -5.61 -2.59
N SER A 8 -10.10 -5.31 -1.34
CA SER A 8 -9.39 -4.34 -0.51
C SER A 8 -8.04 -4.86 0.02
N LYS A 9 -7.49 -5.93 -0.57
CA LYS A 9 -6.03 -6.20 -0.62
C LYS A 9 -5.33 -5.26 -1.61
N SER A 10 -5.97 -4.15 -1.97
CA SER A 10 -5.59 -3.26 -3.06
C SER A 10 -4.47 -2.34 -2.61
N LEU A 11 -3.52 -2.14 -3.51
CA LEU A 11 -2.50 -1.10 -3.41
C LEU A 11 -3.07 0.24 -2.89
N ASN A 12 -4.29 0.60 -3.28
CA ASN A 12 -4.99 1.79 -2.81
C ASN A 12 -5.22 1.79 -1.28
N ALA A 13 -5.64 0.66 -0.69
CA ALA A 13 -5.79 0.54 0.75
C ALA A 13 -4.45 0.74 1.48
N ASN A 14 -3.36 0.17 0.97
CA ASN A 14 -2.03 0.37 1.55
C ASN A 14 -1.58 1.82 1.45
N LEU A 15 -1.80 2.47 0.29
CA LEU A 15 -1.45 3.87 0.08
C LEU A 15 -2.26 4.80 0.99
N LYS A 16 -3.56 4.53 1.15
CA LYS A 16 -4.41 5.27 2.09
C LYS A 16 -3.91 5.12 3.52
N ARG A 17 -3.56 3.90 3.93
CA ARG A 17 -3.02 3.67 5.28
C ARG A 17 -1.68 4.34 5.51
N LEU A 18 -0.81 4.37 4.50
CA LEU A 18 0.44 5.12 4.55
C LEU A 18 0.20 6.62 4.73
N ALA A 19 -0.80 7.19 4.03
CA ALA A 19 -1.17 8.59 4.21
C ALA A 19 -1.71 8.87 5.63
N GLU A 20 -2.51 7.97 6.20
CA GLU A 20 -2.97 8.07 7.60
C GLU A 20 -1.80 8.02 8.60
N ILE A 21 -0.77 7.20 8.34
CA ILE A 21 0.43 7.15 9.18
C ILE A 21 1.20 8.48 9.10
N THR A 22 1.37 9.04 7.90
CA THR A 22 2.01 10.35 7.73
C THR A 22 1.24 11.46 8.45
N ASP A 23 -0.08 11.50 8.26
CA ASP A 23 -0.95 12.48 8.92
C ASP A 23 -0.88 12.35 10.45
N TRP A 24 -0.82 11.12 10.97
CA TRP A 24 -0.60 10.91 12.40
C TRP A 24 0.69 11.57 12.90
N PHE A 25 1.82 11.41 12.19
CA PHE A 25 3.09 12.03 12.56
C PHE A 25 3.06 13.56 12.47
N GLU A 26 2.41 14.12 11.46
CA GLU A 26 2.35 15.57 11.23
C GLU A 26 1.49 16.30 12.27
N ASN A 27 0.51 15.62 12.86
CA ASN A 27 -0.40 16.21 13.84
C ASN A 27 0.03 16.00 15.30
N GLN A 28 1.24 15.50 15.56
CA GLN A 28 1.78 15.40 16.93
C GLN A 28 2.54 16.67 17.33
N GLU A 29 2.16 17.27 18.47
CA GLU A 29 2.93 18.36 19.10
C GLU A 29 4.17 17.81 19.84
N GLU A 30 4.01 16.69 20.53
CA GLU A 30 5.10 15.87 21.09
C GLU A 30 4.90 14.42 20.64
N ILE A 31 5.97 13.80 20.14
CA ILE A 31 5.91 12.43 19.60
C ILE A 31 6.21 11.42 20.70
N ASP A 32 5.29 10.49 20.92
CA ASP A 32 5.59 9.23 21.60
C ASP A 32 6.47 8.36 20.69
N VAL A 33 7.70 8.11 21.14
CA VAL A 33 8.71 7.37 20.37
C VAL A 33 8.35 5.88 20.24
N GLU A 34 7.70 5.28 21.24
CA GLU A 34 7.29 3.87 21.17
C GLU A 34 6.17 3.69 20.14
N GLU A 35 5.14 4.53 20.19
CA GLU A 35 4.06 4.50 19.20
C GLU A 35 4.57 4.85 17.80
N GLY A 36 5.46 5.85 17.69
CA GLY A 36 6.10 6.20 16.43
C GLY A 36 6.88 5.02 15.82
N LEU A 37 7.58 4.24 16.64
CA LEU A 37 8.30 3.06 16.17
C LEU A 37 7.34 1.97 15.65
N GLU A 38 6.18 1.78 16.28
CA GLU A 38 5.16 0.86 15.77
C GLU A 38 4.61 1.31 14.41
N LYS A 39 4.29 2.61 14.26
CA LYS A 39 3.80 3.18 13.01
C LYS A 39 4.82 3.05 11.87
N VAL A 40 6.11 3.22 12.15
CA VAL A 40 7.18 3.00 11.16
C VAL A 40 7.27 1.53 10.73
N LYS A 41 7.16 0.58 11.67
CA LYS A 41 7.14 -0.85 11.34
C LYS A 41 5.95 -1.21 10.46
N GLU A 42 4.77 -0.66 10.78
CA GLU A 42 3.56 -0.82 9.97
C GLU A 42 3.77 -0.27 8.55
N ALA A 43 4.26 0.96 8.43
CA ALA A 43 4.55 1.59 7.15
C ALA A 43 5.54 0.76 6.31
N ALA A 44 6.61 0.23 6.92
CA ALA A 44 7.58 -0.62 6.22
C ALA A 44 6.94 -1.88 5.63
N ALA A 45 6.04 -2.53 6.37
CA ALA A 45 5.31 -3.70 5.88
C ALA A 45 4.36 -3.33 4.73
N LEU A 46 3.63 -2.22 4.85
CA LEU A 46 2.73 -1.72 3.81
C LEU A 46 3.47 -1.37 2.51
N ILE A 47 4.62 -0.71 2.62
CA ILE A 47 5.46 -0.37 1.46
C ILE A 47 5.95 -1.63 0.76
N LYS A 48 6.40 -2.65 1.51
CA LYS A 48 6.85 -3.92 0.93
C LYS A 48 5.73 -4.59 0.14
N ALA A 49 4.55 -4.75 0.76
CA ALA A 49 3.40 -5.36 0.11
C ALA A 49 2.96 -4.57 -1.14
N SER A 50 3.01 -3.24 -1.08
CA SER A 50 2.68 -2.36 -2.20
C SER A 50 3.64 -2.55 -3.39
N LYS A 51 4.95 -2.66 -3.13
CA LYS A 51 5.95 -2.94 -4.17
C LYS A 51 5.74 -4.29 -4.83
N GLU A 52 5.43 -5.32 -4.05
CA GLU A 52 5.14 -6.66 -4.57
C GLU A 52 3.89 -6.64 -5.48
N ARG A 53 2.83 -5.92 -5.08
CA ARG A 53 1.63 -5.79 -5.91
C ARG A 53 1.90 -5.00 -7.19
N LEU A 54 2.67 -3.92 -7.13
CA LEU A 54 3.06 -3.14 -8.31
C LEU A 54 3.82 -4.00 -9.32
N LYS A 55 4.79 -4.78 -8.86
CA LYS A 55 5.54 -5.70 -9.73
C LYS A 55 4.64 -6.76 -10.38
N ALA A 56 3.68 -7.30 -9.64
CA ALA A 56 2.71 -8.24 -10.22
C ALA A 56 1.90 -7.57 -11.33
N VAL A 57 1.42 -6.34 -11.11
CA VAL A 57 0.67 -5.58 -12.11
C VAL A 57 1.53 -5.26 -13.35
N GLU A 58 2.79 -4.85 -13.16
CA GLU A 58 3.74 -4.62 -14.25
C GLU A 58 3.92 -5.88 -15.12
N ASN A 59 4.12 -7.04 -14.49
CA ASN A 59 4.21 -8.31 -15.22
C ASN A 59 2.91 -8.63 -15.98
N GLU A 60 1.74 -8.39 -15.40
CA GLU A 60 0.45 -8.58 -16.07
C GLU A 60 0.35 -7.72 -17.34
N PHE A 61 0.85 -6.47 -17.30
CA PHE A 61 0.91 -5.59 -18.48
C PHE A 61 1.89 -6.09 -19.55
N GLU A 62 3.07 -6.57 -19.15
CA GLU A 62 4.06 -7.11 -20.10
C GLU A 62 3.53 -8.32 -20.87
N GLU A 63 2.82 -9.22 -20.21
CA GLU A 63 2.24 -10.40 -20.87
C GLU A 63 1.16 -10.00 -21.87
N ILE A 64 0.29 -9.04 -21.52
CA ILE A 64 -0.72 -8.51 -22.44
C ILE A 64 -0.05 -7.88 -23.68
N ALA A 65 1.04 -7.13 -23.49
CA ALA A 65 1.77 -6.52 -24.60
C ALA A 65 2.35 -7.59 -25.56
N LYS A 66 2.97 -8.65 -25.01
CA LYS A 66 3.48 -9.77 -25.82
C LYS A 66 2.37 -10.46 -26.62
N ASP A 67 1.19 -10.64 -26.03
CA ASP A 67 0.03 -11.23 -26.70
C ASP A 67 -0.54 -10.34 -27.83
N GLN A 68 -0.30 -9.03 -27.81
CA GLN A 68 -0.72 -8.11 -28.88
C GLN A 68 0.28 -8.01 -30.04
N ASP A 69 1.57 -8.28 -29.79
CA ASP A 69 2.65 -8.23 -30.78
C ASP A 69 2.95 -9.60 -31.44
N ALA A 70 2.31 -10.69 -30.99
CA ALA A 70 2.44 -12.07 -31.50
C ALA A 70 1.36 -12.43 -32.53
#